data_AF-A0A921H641-F1
#
_entry.id   AF-A0A921H641-F1
#
_cell.length_a   1.000
_cell.length_b   1.000
_cell.length_c   1.000
_cell.angle_alpha   90.00
_cell.angle_beta   90.00
_cell.angle_gamma   90.00
#
_symmetry.space_group_name_H-M   'P 1'
#
loop_
_entity.id
_entity.type
_entity.pdbx_description
1 polymer ?
#
loop_
_entity_poly.entity_id
_entity_poly.type
_entity_poly.pdbx_seq_one_letter_code
_entity_poly.pdbx_strand_id
1 'polypeptide(L)'
;MESVALQYIVDNWPTFAIIFIVSITCYRIARKFTKWEDKHNNMHNDNDKEHDKLIELVNKALFKIDTLERFLIKRGGADYDEFTRMNSPRQLNEKGRKLFNESGANDFFENNKQPLLRLLNSEISEMRNKTALDVDSCAARICFSVSNNKDFKKIKDFVYTHPVFEGTNITINTITMLMGIELRNEYLKLHPEIDPMSE
;
A
#
# COMPACT_ATOMS: atom_id res chain seq x y z
N MET A 1 -1.17 24.85 81.50
CA MET A 1 -0.59 24.44 80.21
C MET A 1 -1.44 24.87 79.02
N GLU A 2 -2.77 24.98 79.16
CA GLU A 2 -3.66 25.43 78.07
C GLU A 2 -3.46 26.90 77.64
N SER A 3 -3.00 27.78 78.55
CA SER A 3 -2.85 29.22 78.26
C SER A 3 -1.68 29.58 77.35
N VAL A 4 -0.56 28.85 77.42
CA VAL A 4 0.66 29.16 76.65
C VAL A 4 0.49 28.79 75.18
N ALA A 5 -0.17 27.67 74.89
CA ALA A 5 -0.47 27.25 73.53
C ALA A 5 -1.46 28.21 72.84
N LEU A 6 -2.48 28.66 73.57
CA LEU A 6 -3.46 29.62 73.04
C LEU A 6 -2.85 31.00 72.78
N GLN A 7 -1.98 31.51 73.67
CA GLN A 7 -1.26 32.76 73.43
C GLN A 7 -0.34 32.68 72.21
N TYR A 8 0.38 31.57 72.05
CA TYR A 8 1.26 31.39 70.90
C TYR A 8 0.50 31.36 69.56
N ILE A 9 -0.69 30.73 69.54
CA ILE A 9 -1.57 30.70 68.36
C ILE A 9 -2.11 32.09 68.05
N VAL A 10 -2.48 32.87 69.07
CA VAL A 10 -2.97 34.24 68.91
C VAL A 10 -1.86 35.19 68.46
N ASP A 11 -0.62 35.03 68.92
CA ASP A 11 0.49 35.90 68.50
C ASP A 11 0.98 35.58 67.07
N ASN A 12 0.84 34.33 66.62
CA ASN A 12 1.31 33.84 65.33
C ASN A 12 0.19 33.55 64.32
N TRP A 13 -1.06 33.93 64.61
CA TRP A 13 -2.23 33.68 63.75
C TRP A 13 -2.05 34.15 62.28
N PRO A 14 -1.33 35.25 61.96
CA PRO A 14 -1.15 35.67 60.57
C PRO A 14 -0.31 34.66 59.77
N THR A 15 0.71 34.06 60.40
CA THR A 15 1.57 33.04 59.77
C THR A 15 0.78 31.78 59.47
N PHE A 16 -0.05 31.32 60.41
CA PHE A 16 -0.94 30.17 60.19
C PHE A 16 -1.98 30.44 59.10
N ALA A 17 -2.52 31.66 59.02
CA ALA A 17 -3.45 32.06 57.97
C ALA A 17 -2.78 32.02 56.58
N ILE A 18 -1.54 32.51 56.45
CA ILE A 18 -0.78 32.44 55.19
C ILE A 18 -0.54 30.99 54.77
N ILE A 19 -0.08 30.13 55.70
CA ILE A 19 0.15 28.71 55.42
C ILE A 19 -1.14 28.05 54.92
N PHE A 20 -2.27 28.31 55.58
CA PHE A 20 -3.56 27.75 55.20
C PHE A 20 -4.01 28.20 53.80
N ILE A 21 -3.86 29.50 53.48
CA ILE A 21 -4.19 30.05 52.16
C ILE A 21 -3.30 29.41 51.07
N VAL A 22 -2.00 29.30 51.32
CA VAL A 22 -1.05 28.68 50.39
C VAL A 22 -1.41 27.20 50.19
N SER A 23 -1.69 26.44 51.25
CA SER A 23 -2.11 25.04 51.15
C SER A 23 -3.38 24.86 50.33
N ILE A 24 -4.40 25.71 50.53
CA ILE A 24 -5.64 25.67 49.73
C ILE A 24 -5.36 26.01 48.27
N THR A 25 -4.51 26.99 48.01
CA THR A 25 -4.18 27.44 46.65
C THR A 25 -3.41 26.35 45.90
N CYS A 26 -2.39 25.76 46.53
CA CYS A 26 -1.65 24.62 46.00
C CYS A 26 -2.57 23.42 45.74
N TYR A 27 -3.46 23.10 46.69
CA TYR A 27 -4.43 22.02 46.51
C TYR A 27 -5.37 22.27 45.32
N ARG A 28 -5.88 23.50 45.16
CA ARG A 28 -6.74 23.85 44.02
C ARG A 28 -6.02 23.80 42.68
N ILE A 29 -4.77 24.27 42.62
CA ILE A 29 -3.94 24.21 41.42
C ILE A 29 -3.64 22.76 41.06
N ALA A 30 -3.19 21.95 42.02
CA ALA A 30 -2.91 20.52 41.82
C ALA A 30 -4.15 19.78 41.30
N ARG A 31 -5.33 20.03 41.89
CA ARG A 31 -6.59 19.41 41.46
C ARG A 31 -7.05 19.86 40.06
N LYS A 32 -6.73 21.09 39.65
CA LYS A 32 -6.99 21.54 38.27
C LYS A 32 -6.00 20.93 37.29
N PHE A 33 -4.74 20.81 37.68
CA PHE A 33 -3.68 20.22 36.86
C PHE A 33 -3.94 18.74 36.58
N THR A 34 -4.27 17.95 37.61
CA THR A 34 -4.62 16.53 37.42
C THR A 34 -5.84 16.34 36.52
N LYS A 35 -6.90 17.15 36.71
CA LYS A 35 -8.08 17.11 35.82
C LYS A 35 -7.76 17.51 34.37
N TRP A 36 -6.81 18.42 34.17
CA TRP A 36 -6.37 18.83 32.85
C TRP A 36 -5.55 17.74 32.18
N GLU A 37 -4.62 17.12 32.92
CA GLU A 37 -3.79 16.00 32.47
C GLU A 37 -4.63 14.76 32.11
N ASP A 38 -5.59 14.39 32.97
CA ASP A 38 -6.54 13.30 32.70
C ASP A 38 -7.36 13.56 31.43
N LYS A 39 -7.82 14.80 31.23
CA LYS A 39 -8.58 15.19 30.03
C LYS A 39 -7.71 15.13 28.76
N HIS A 40 -6.46 15.59 28.86
CA HIS A 40 -5.52 15.57 27.74
C HIS A 40 -5.13 14.14 27.35
N ASN A 41 -4.87 13.26 28.32
CA ASN A 41 -4.58 11.85 28.08
C ASN A 41 -5.77 11.09 27.47
N ASN A 42 -6.99 11.38 27.91
CA ASN A 42 -8.19 10.78 27.32
C ASN A 42 -8.39 11.24 25.86
N MET A 43 -8.15 12.51 25.56
CA MET A 43 -8.21 13.03 24.18
C MET A 43 -7.18 12.36 23.26
N HIS A 44 -5.96 12.14 23.74
CA HIS A 44 -4.95 11.39 22.98
C HIS A 44 -5.36 9.94 22.73
N ASN A 45 -5.83 9.23 23.77
CA ASN A 45 -6.30 7.86 23.63
C ASN A 45 -7.49 7.72 22.66
N ASP A 46 -8.41 8.69 22.65
CA ASP A 46 -9.55 8.67 21.74
C ASP A 46 -9.12 8.95 20.30
N ASN A 47 -8.19 9.89 20.08
CA ASN A 47 -7.60 10.15 18.76
C ASN A 47 -6.82 8.93 18.23
N ASP A 48 -6.05 8.25 19.08
CA ASP A 48 -5.29 7.05 18.68
C ASP A 48 -6.23 5.91 18.27
N LYS A 49 -7.32 5.68 19.03
CA LYS A 49 -8.36 4.70 18.65
C LYS A 49 -9.05 5.06 17.34
N GLU A 50 -9.30 6.34 17.09
CA GLU A 50 -9.91 6.79 15.84
C GLU A 50 -8.94 6.61 14.66
N HIS A 51 -7.65 6.84 14.88
CA HIS A 51 -6.59 6.58 13.92
C HIS A 51 -6.47 5.09 13.57
N ASP A 52 -6.45 4.21 14.56
CA ASP A 52 -6.42 2.75 14.36
C ASP A 52 -7.63 2.26 13.58
N LYS A 53 -8.81 2.78 13.90
CA LYS A 53 -10.06 2.47 13.19
C LYS A 53 -10.03 2.96 11.75
N LEU A 54 -9.44 4.13 11.49
CA LEU A 54 -9.22 4.64 10.13
C LEU A 54 -8.27 3.73 9.34
N ILE A 55 -7.15 3.33 9.93
CA ILE A 55 -6.21 2.38 9.29
C ILE A 55 -6.91 1.07 8.95
N GLU A 56 -7.72 0.52 9.86
CA GLU A 56 -8.49 -0.71 9.62
C GLU A 56 -9.49 -0.54 8.46
N LEU A 57 -10.21 0.58 8.39
CA LEU A 57 -11.15 0.88 7.32
C LEU A 57 -10.45 1.04 5.97
N VAL A 58 -9.31 1.73 5.92
CA VAL A 58 -8.49 1.87 4.72
C VAL A 58 -8.00 0.50 4.24
N ASN A 59 -7.47 -0.34 5.14
CA ASN A 59 -7.02 -1.69 4.79
C ASN A 59 -8.16 -2.57 4.28
N LYS A 60 -9.36 -2.49 4.89
CA LYS A 60 -10.56 -3.18 4.39
C LYS A 60 -10.99 -2.68 3.02
N ALA A 61 -10.89 -1.37 2.76
CA ALA A 61 -11.20 -0.80 1.46
C ALA A 61 -10.19 -1.27 0.39
N LEU A 62 -8.90 -1.23 0.70
CA LEU A 62 -7.83 -1.72 -0.17
C LEU A 62 -8.03 -3.20 -0.52
N PHE A 63 -8.36 -4.05 0.47
CA PHE A 63 -8.65 -5.47 0.23
C PHE A 63 -9.85 -5.68 -0.70
N LYS A 64 -10.92 -4.88 -0.53
CA LYS A 64 -12.09 -4.95 -1.42
C LYS A 64 -11.77 -4.46 -2.83
N ILE A 65 -10.94 -3.43 -2.97
CA ILE A 65 -10.48 -2.93 -4.26
C ILE A 65 -9.63 -3.99 -4.96
N ASP A 66 -8.69 -4.63 -4.27
CA ASP A 66 -7.88 -5.73 -4.82
C ASP A 66 -8.74 -6.94 -5.23
N THR A 67 -9.75 -7.28 -4.41
CA THR A 67 -10.72 -8.33 -4.76
C THR A 67 -11.54 -7.96 -6.01
N LEU A 68 -11.97 -6.70 -6.11
CA LEU A 68 -12.69 -6.20 -7.28
C LEU A 68 -11.79 -6.14 -8.52
N GLU A 69 -10.53 -5.75 -8.38
CA GLU A 69 -9.55 -5.75 -9.46
C GLU A 69 -9.34 -7.16 -9.99
N ARG A 70 -9.08 -8.14 -9.12
CA ARG A 70 -8.98 -9.56 -9.51
C ARG A 70 -10.27 -10.07 -10.17
N PHE A 71 -11.43 -9.70 -9.64
CA PHE A 71 -12.73 -10.11 -10.20
C PHE A 71 -13.02 -9.46 -11.55
N LEU A 72 -12.67 -8.18 -11.73
CA LEU A 72 -12.83 -7.43 -12.98
C LEU A 72 -11.83 -7.87 -14.04
N ILE A 73 -10.60 -8.21 -13.66
CA ILE A 73 -9.62 -8.86 -14.56
C ILE A 73 -10.18 -10.20 -15.05
N LYS A 74 -10.76 -11.00 -14.14
CA LYS A 74 -11.38 -12.30 -14.50
C LYS A 74 -12.67 -12.16 -15.32
N ARG A 75 -13.46 -11.10 -15.10
CA ARG A 75 -14.77 -10.90 -15.75
C ARG A 75 -14.70 -10.01 -17.01
N GLY A 76 -13.63 -9.24 -17.19
CA GLY A 76 -13.45 -8.25 -18.24
C GLY A 76 -13.20 -8.80 -19.66
N GLY A 77 -13.25 -10.11 -19.87
CA GLY A 77 -13.33 -10.70 -21.22
C GLY A 77 -12.08 -10.57 -22.09
N ALA A 78 -10.93 -10.22 -21.52
CA ALA A 78 -9.65 -10.34 -22.21
C ALA A 78 -9.18 -11.79 -22.09
N ASP A 79 -9.46 -12.59 -23.11
CA ASP A 79 -9.03 -13.99 -23.21
C ASP A 79 -7.52 -14.04 -23.47
N TYR A 80 -6.72 -13.62 -22.49
CA TYR A 80 -5.26 -13.60 -22.62
C TYR A 80 -4.68 -15.03 -22.67
N ASP A 81 -5.48 -16.03 -22.28
CA ASP A 81 -5.18 -17.44 -22.46
C ASP A 81 -4.95 -17.78 -23.95
N GLU A 82 -5.65 -17.14 -24.89
CA GLU A 82 -5.39 -17.29 -26.34
C GLU A 82 -4.03 -16.77 -26.79
N PHE A 83 -3.39 -15.91 -26.00
CA PHE A 83 -2.08 -15.31 -26.29
C PHE A 83 -0.94 -15.96 -25.49
N THR A 84 -1.26 -16.95 -24.64
CA THR A 84 -0.28 -17.61 -23.76
C THR A 84 -0.34 -19.13 -23.91
N ARG A 85 0.68 -19.82 -23.39
CA ARG A 85 0.70 -21.27 -23.23
C ARG A 85 0.28 -21.59 -21.78
N MET A 86 -0.63 -22.55 -21.60
CA MET A 86 -1.17 -22.90 -20.27
C MET A 86 -0.18 -23.63 -19.34
N ASN A 87 1.04 -23.92 -19.78
CA ASN A 87 2.04 -24.56 -18.92
C ASN A 87 2.72 -23.50 -18.04
N SER A 88 2.82 -23.75 -16.74
CA SER A 88 3.59 -22.88 -15.83
C SER A 88 5.10 -23.16 -16.00
N PRO A 89 5.95 -22.12 -16.08
CA PRO A 89 5.62 -20.70 -16.09
C PRO A 89 4.95 -20.29 -17.41
N ARG A 90 3.85 -19.53 -17.34
CA ARG A 90 3.10 -19.10 -18.53
C ARG A 90 4.01 -18.35 -19.50
N GLN A 91 4.09 -18.79 -20.74
CA GLN A 91 4.87 -18.12 -21.79
C GLN A 91 3.95 -17.56 -22.88
N LEU A 92 4.40 -16.51 -23.56
CA LEU A 92 3.72 -16.04 -24.78
C LEU A 92 3.73 -17.14 -25.84
N ASN A 93 2.58 -17.39 -26.47
CA ASN A 93 2.51 -18.21 -27.67
C ASN A 93 2.84 -17.36 -28.92
N GLU A 94 2.73 -17.94 -30.12
CA GLU A 94 3.07 -17.23 -31.37
C GLU A 94 2.17 -16.00 -31.59
N LYS A 95 0.86 -16.18 -31.43
CA LYS A 95 -0.13 -15.10 -31.52
C LYS A 95 0.13 -13.99 -30.48
N GLY A 96 0.47 -14.36 -29.24
CA GLY A 96 0.88 -13.43 -28.19
C GLY A 96 2.13 -12.65 -28.53
N ARG A 97 3.16 -13.31 -29.07
CA ARG A 97 4.41 -12.65 -29.48
C ARG A 97 4.19 -11.70 -30.65
N LYS A 98 3.32 -12.07 -31.60
CA LYS A 98 2.93 -11.20 -32.71
C LYS A 98 2.20 -9.95 -32.21
N LEU A 99 1.19 -10.13 -31.35
CA LEU A 99 0.48 -9.01 -30.72
C LEU A 99 1.43 -8.09 -29.93
N PHE A 100 2.36 -8.68 -29.18
CA PHE A 100 3.34 -7.93 -28.38
C PHE A 100 4.23 -7.02 -29.23
N ASN A 101 4.64 -7.50 -30.41
CA ASN A 101 5.45 -6.73 -31.34
C ASN A 101 4.62 -5.67 -32.09
N GLU A 102 3.49 -6.06 -32.67
CA GLU A 102 2.67 -5.18 -33.52
C GLU A 102 2.01 -4.04 -32.74
N SER A 103 1.64 -4.28 -31.47
CA SER A 103 1.10 -3.24 -30.60
C SER A 103 2.11 -2.17 -30.18
N GLY A 104 3.41 -2.40 -30.44
CA GLY A 104 4.51 -1.56 -29.93
C GLY A 104 4.83 -1.80 -28.45
N ALA A 105 4.25 -2.83 -27.83
CA ALA A 105 4.54 -3.19 -26.45
C ALA A 105 6.00 -3.64 -26.27
N ASN A 106 6.55 -4.37 -27.25
CA ASN A 106 7.97 -4.74 -27.26
C ASN A 106 8.90 -3.52 -27.21
N ASP A 107 8.65 -2.53 -28.08
CA ASP A 107 9.46 -1.29 -28.12
C ASP A 107 9.37 -0.55 -26.78
N PHE A 108 8.16 -0.42 -26.22
CA PHE A 108 7.97 0.21 -24.92
C PHE A 108 8.71 -0.56 -23.82
N PHE A 109 8.57 -1.88 -23.81
CA PHE A 109 9.17 -2.75 -22.79
C PHE A 109 10.69 -2.66 -22.81
N GLU A 110 11.32 -2.80 -23.98
CA GLU A 110 12.78 -2.70 -24.11
C GLU A 110 13.30 -1.33 -23.69
N ASN A 111 12.62 -0.24 -24.07
CA ASN A 111 13.00 1.12 -23.69
C ASN A 111 12.81 1.41 -22.19
N ASN A 112 11.92 0.68 -21.51
CA ASN A 112 11.57 0.90 -20.09
C ASN A 112 11.94 -0.28 -19.18
N LYS A 113 12.68 -1.27 -19.69
CA LYS A 113 12.98 -2.54 -18.98
C LYS A 113 13.59 -2.29 -17.60
N GLN A 114 14.64 -1.47 -17.55
CA GLN A 114 15.35 -1.18 -16.30
C GLN A 114 14.49 -0.44 -15.26
N PRO A 115 13.77 0.64 -15.61
CA PRO A 115 12.77 1.23 -14.72
C PRO A 115 11.74 0.24 -14.19
N LEU A 116 11.19 -0.61 -15.06
CA LEU A 116 10.17 -1.61 -14.69
C LEU A 116 10.73 -2.65 -13.71
N LEU A 117 11.93 -3.17 -13.96
CA LEU A 117 12.60 -4.11 -13.06
C LEU A 117 12.87 -3.48 -11.69
N ARG A 118 13.26 -2.20 -11.64
CA ARG A 118 13.45 -1.49 -10.36
C ARG A 118 12.15 -1.36 -9.58
N LEU A 119 11.04 -1.01 -10.23
CA LEU A 119 9.72 -0.95 -9.60
C LEU A 119 9.31 -2.32 -9.05
N LEU A 120 9.54 -3.38 -9.83
CA LEU A 120 9.22 -4.74 -9.40
C LEU A 120 10.05 -5.17 -8.20
N ASN A 121 11.36 -4.89 -8.22
CA ASN A 121 12.22 -5.19 -7.09
C ASN A 121 11.79 -4.45 -5.81
N SER A 122 11.39 -3.17 -5.91
CA SER A 122 10.92 -2.42 -4.74
C SER A 122 9.61 -2.93 -4.15
N GLU A 123 8.75 -3.53 -4.96
CA GLU A 123 7.47 -4.11 -4.49
C GLU A 123 7.69 -5.50 -3.88
N ILE A 124 8.62 -6.27 -4.43
CA ILE A 124 8.92 -7.64 -3.99
C ILE A 124 9.87 -7.67 -2.78
N SER A 125 10.71 -6.65 -2.56
CA SER A 125 11.67 -6.61 -1.45
C SER A 125 11.02 -6.67 -0.07
N GLU A 126 9.80 -6.15 0.07
CA GLU A 126 9.03 -6.12 1.32
C GLU A 126 8.43 -7.50 1.69
N MET A 127 8.48 -8.48 0.79
CA MET A 127 7.90 -9.80 1.00
C MET A 127 8.91 -10.78 1.61
N ARG A 128 8.55 -11.36 2.76
CA ARG A 128 9.40 -12.30 3.50
C ARG A 128 9.64 -13.63 2.77
N ASN A 129 8.60 -14.20 2.15
CA ASN A 129 8.65 -15.47 1.42
C ASN A 129 8.12 -15.24 0.00
N LYS A 130 9.03 -14.90 -0.91
CA LYS A 130 8.71 -14.53 -2.30
C LYS A 130 8.55 -15.79 -3.12
N THR A 131 7.46 -15.90 -3.89
CA THR A 131 7.29 -16.98 -4.87
C THR A 131 7.30 -16.44 -6.29
N ALA A 132 7.60 -17.28 -7.28
CA ALA A 132 7.48 -16.91 -8.69
C ALA A 132 6.04 -16.45 -9.07
N LEU A 133 5.02 -16.93 -8.35
CA LEU A 133 3.63 -16.50 -8.54
C LEU A 133 3.37 -15.08 -8.00
N ASP A 134 4.04 -14.70 -6.90
CA ASP A 134 3.99 -13.32 -6.39
C ASP A 134 4.67 -12.37 -7.37
N VAL A 135 5.79 -12.78 -7.97
CA VAL A 135 6.49 -12.03 -9.02
C VAL A 135 5.60 -11.86 -10.25
N ASP A 136 4.93 -12.92 -10.71
CA ASP A 136 3.99 -12.88 -11.84
C ASP A 136 2.86 -11.87 -11.61
N SER A 137 2.22 -11.94 -10.44
CA SER A 137 1.11 -11.06 -10.07
C SER A 137 1.56 -9.59 -9.97
N CYS A 138 2.71 -9.35 -9.34
CA CYS A 138 3.25 -7.99 -9.20
C CYS A 138 3.70 -7.41 -10.54
N ALA A 139 4.34 -8.20 -11.40
CA ALA A 139 4.79 -7.77 -12.71
C ALA A 139 3.62 -7.30 -13.58
N ALA A 140 2.53 -8.07 -13.62
CA ALA A 140 1.30 -7.69 -14.34
C ALA A 140 0.70 -6.38 -13.80
N ARG A 141 0.61 -6.22 -12.47
CA ARG A 141 0.11 -5.00 -11.83
C ARG A 141 0.96 -3.78 -12.17
N ILE A 142 2.28 -3.90 -12.14
CA ILE A 142 3.20 -2.80 -12.48
C ILE A 142 3.01 -2.40 -13.94
N CYS A 143 2.98 -3.36 -14.87
CA CYS A 143 2.75 -3.08 -16.29
C CYS A 143 1.39 -2.42 -16.53
N PHE A 144 0.36 -2.79 -15.78
CA PHE A 144 -0.94 -2.12 -15.84
C PHE A 144 -0.87 -0.69 -15.29
N SER A 145 -0.18 -0.45 -14.18
CA SER A 145 -0.07 0.88 -13.56
C SER A 145 0.61 1.91 -14.48
N VAL A 146 1.63 1.48 -15.24
CA VAL A 146 2.35 2.37 -16.17
C VAL A 146 1.57 2.64 -17.47
N SER A 147 0.46 1.94 -17.71
CA SER A 147 -0.37 2.14 -18.90
C SER A 147 -0.95 3.55 -18.97
N ASN A 148 -1.05 4.27 -17.85
CA ASN A 148 -1.51 5.66 -17.81
C ASN A 148 -0.45 6.68 -18.28
N ASN A 149 0.82 6.29 -18.42
CA ASN A 149 1.89 7.17 -18.89
C ASN A 149 1.67 7.60 -20.36
N LYS A 150 2.15 8.80 -20.73
CA LYS A 150 2.14 9.33 -22.10
C LYS A 150 2.88 8.43 -23.08
N ASP A 151 3.93 7.74 -22.62
CA ASP A 151 4.75 6.86 -23.44
C ASP A 151 3.99 5.59 -23.87
N PHE A 152 2.85 5.30 -23.23
CA PHE A 152 1.94 4.21 -23.59
C PHE A 152 1.01 4.55 -24.78
N LYS A 153 1.11 5.77 -25.34
CA LYS A 153 0.21 6.25 -26.39
C LYS A 153 0.14 5.29 -27.59
N LYS A 154 1.27 4.79 -28.09
CA LYS A 154 1.31 3.86 -29.24
C LYS A 154 0.46 2.61 -29.00
N ILE A 155 0.57 2.03 -27.81
CA ILE A 155 -0.19 0.84 -27.42
C ILE A 155 -1.68 1.16 -27.29
N LYS A 156 -2.03 2.31 -26.71
CA LYS A 156 -3.43 2.79 -26.62
C LYS A 156 -4.04 2.99 -28.00
N ASP A 157 -3.34 3.66 -28.89
CA ASP A 157 -3.77 3.88 -30.27
C ASP A 157 -3.97 2.54 -30.99
N PHE A 158 -3.08 1.57 -30.77
CA PHE A 158 -3.22 0.23 -31.34
C PHE A 158 -4.48 -0.48 -30.85
N VAL A 159 -4.71 -0.56 -29.54
CA VAL A 159 -5.91 -1.20 -28.96
C VAL A 159 -7.19 -0.50 -29.44
N TYR A 160 -7.17 0.83 -29.56
CA TYR A 160 -8.32 1.60 -30.06
C TYR A 160 -8.63 1.31 -31.53
N THR A 161 -7.60 1.18 -32.38
CA THR A 161 -7.74 0.96 -33.82
C THR A 161 -7.91 -0.51 -34.20
N HIS A 162 -7.43 -1.44 -33.36
CA HIS A 162 -7.44 -2.88 -33.58
C HIS A 162 -8.03 -3.60 -32.34
N PRO A 163 -9.29 -3.36 -31.96
CA PRO A 163 -9.89 -3.97 -30.76
C PRO A 163 -10.04 -5.49 -30.86
N VAL A 164 -9.93 -6.06 -32.06
CA VAL A 164 -9.91 -7.50 -32.33
C VAL A 164 -8.61 -7.84 -33.05
N PHE A 165 -7.83 -8.76 -32.48
CA PHE A 165 -6.58 -9.26 -33.05
C PHE A 165 -6.69 -10.76 -33.30
N GLU A 166 -6.58 -11.16 -34.57
CA GLU A 166 -6.68 -12.57 -35.01
C GLU A 166 -7.90 -13.31 -34.40
N GLY A 167 -9.06 -12.66 -34.44
CA GLY A 167 -10.33 -13.22 -33.96
C GLY A 167 -10.59 -13.05 -32.47
N THR A 168 -9.66 -12.48 -31.69
CA THR A 168 -9.81 -12.33 -30.23
C THR A 168 -9.85 -10.87 -29.83
N ASN A 169 -10.75 -10.54 -28.90
CA ASN A 169 -10.84 -9.20 -28.36
C ASN A 169 -9.59 -8.87 -27.54
N ILE A 170 -8.99 -7.71 -27.82
CA ILE A 170 -7.85 -7.20 -27.07
C ILE A 170 -8.24 -5.94 -26.32
N THR A 171 -7.65 -5.78 -25.15
CA THR A 171 -7.78 -4.60 -24.30
C THR A 171 -6.39 -4.16 -23.84
N ILE A 172 -6.31 -3.01 -23.17
CA ILE A 172 -5.07 -2.61 -22.49
C ILE A 172 -4.61 -3.69 -21.51
N ASN A 173 -5.55 -4.32 -20.79
CA ASN A 173 -5.24 -5.40 -19.86
C ASN A 173 -4.58 -6.58 -20.57
N THR A 174 -5.05 -6.93 -21.77
CA THR A 174 -4.43 -8.00 -22.58
C THR A 174 -2.95 -7.68 -22.79
N ILE A 175 -2.63 -6.49 -23.29
CA ILE A 175 -1.24 -6.10 -23.60
C ILE A 175 -0.38 -6.02 -22.34
N THR A 176 -0.90 -5.42 -21.26
CA THR A 176 -0.14 -5.26 -20.01
C THR A 176 0.10 -6.60 -19.31
N MET A 177 -0.79 -7.59 -19.48
CA MET A 177 -0.54 -8.96 -19.03
C MET A 177 0.60 -9.62 -19.81
N LEU A 178 0.66 -9.44 -21.14
CA LEU A 178 1.79 -9.96 -21.94
C LEU A 178 3.12 -9.30 -21.54
N MET A 179 3.10 -7.98 -21.29
CA MET A 179 4.25 -7.27 -20.75
C MET A 179 4.66 -7.78 -19.37
N GLY A 180 3.69 -8.09 -18.50
CA GLY A 180 3.94 -8.65 -17.17
C GLY A 180 4.66 -10.00 -17.23
N ILE A 181 4.30 -10.85 -18.19
CA ILE A 181 4.99 -12.13 -18.44
C ILE A 181 6.47 -11.92 -18.79
N GLU A 182 6.75 -11.00 -19.72
CA GLU A 182 8.13 -10.69 -20.13
C GLU A 182 8.92 -10.03 -18.98
N LEU A 183 8.28 -9.13 -18.20
CA LEU A 183 8.91 -8.52 -17.02
C LEU A 183 9.26 -9.55 -15.95
N ARG A 184 8.34 -10.48 -15.64
CA ARG A 184 8.56 -11.58 -14.71
C ARG A 184 9.71 -12.46 -15.18
N ASN A 185 9.74 -12.82 -16.47
CA ASN A 185 10.82 -13.62 -17.05
C ASN A 185 12.19 -12.94 -16.87
N GLU A 186 12.29 -11.65 -17.18
CA GLU A 186 13.53 -10.89 -16.99
C GLU A 186 13.94 -10.81 -15.51
N TYR A 187 12.97 -10.66 -14.60
CA TYR A 187 13.23 -10.62 -13.17
C TYR A 187 13.71 -11.96 -12.62
N LEU A 188 13.04 -13.08 -12.95
CA LEU A 188 13.41 -14.42 -12.47
C LEU A 188 14.77 -14.88 -13.02
N LYS A 189 15.18 -14.42 -14.21
CA LYS A 189 16.56 -14.62 -14.71
C LYS A 189 17.61 -14.01 -13.78
N LEU A 190 17.30 -12.88 -13.15
CA LEU A 190 18.18 -12.19 -12.20
C LEU A 190 18.07 -12.76 -10.78
N HIS A 191 16.99 -13.46 -10.49
CA HIS A 191 16.63 -14.01 -9.18
C HIS A 191 16.29 -15.51 -9.27
N PRO A 192 17.23 -16.37 -9.70
CA PRO A 192 16.99 -17.80 -9.85
C PRO A 192 16.59 -18.46 -8.52
N GLU A 193 16.96 -17.90 -7.37
CA GLU A 193 16.56 -18.38 -6.04
C GLU A 193 15.04 -18.36 -5.77
N ILE A 194 14.28 -17.61 -6.58
CA ILE A 194 12.81 -17.49 -6.48
C ILE A 194 12.11 -18.41 -7.49
N ASP A 195 12.83 -18.83 -8.54
CA ASP A 195 12.26 -19.61 -9.64
C ASP A 195 12.23 -21.11 -9.29
N PRO A 196 11.04 -21.72 -9.12
CA PRO A 196 10.94 -23.14 -8.81
C PRO A 196 11.35 -24.04 -9.98
N MET A 197 11.65 -23.50 -11.16
CA MET A 197 12.04 -24.23 -12.36
C MET A 197 13.50 -24.05 -12.74
N SER A 198 14.31 -23.35 -11.92
CA SER A 198 15.73 -23.09 -12.23
C SER A 198 16.68 -24.24 -11.86
N GLU A 199 16.16 -25.47 -11.70
CA GLU A 199 16.98 -26.70 -11.51
C GLU A 199 17.40 -27.33 -12.84
#